data_AF-A0AAU5X3J4-F1
#
_entry.id   AF-A0AAU5X3J4-F1
#
_cell.length_a   1.000
_cell.length_b   1.000
_cell.length_c   1.000
_cell.angle_alpha   90.00
_cell.angle_beta   90.00
_cell.angle_gamma   90.00
#
_symmetry.space_group_name_H-M   'P 1'
#
loop_
_entity.id
_entity.type
_entity.pdbx_description
1 polymer ?
#
loop_
_entity_poly.entity_id
_entity_poly.type
_entity_poly.pdbx_seq_one_letter_code
_entity_poly.pdbx_strand_id
1 'polypeptide(L)'
;MTSFTLNEEAARDWVTSLIVTYELADLNTSRDLSVSTSMPQIGMDWQPREPGQEDTIASLVRCAQDQPGILMSAEEVEVAIEFVDDGDDWSYHFLLHVRAPVSVTLASPPKEVRHITEDSAFGVDAAIEVLREATQTAEALRERLGAFVEAAAREP
;
A
#
# COMPACT_ATOMS: atom_id res chain seq x y z
N MET A 1 11.18 18.18 -1.48
CA MET A 1 10.69 16.78 -1.56
C MET A 1 9.23 16.85 -1.96
N THR A 2 8.83 16.13 -2.99
CA THR A 2 7.44 16.09 -3.46
C THR A 2 6.55 15.41 -2.41
N SER A 3 5.32 15.89 -2.25
CA SER A 3 4.32 15.29 -1.36
C SER A 3 3.86 13.94 -1.89
N PHE A 4 3.48 13.03 -1.00
CA PHE A 4 2.65 11.89 -1.40
C PHE A 4 1.24 12.36 -1.70
N THR A 5 0.65 11.88 -2.80
CA THR A 5 -0.74 12.21 -3.18
C THR A 5 -1.44 10.99 -3.75
N LEU A 6 -2.63 10.71 -3.25
CA LEU A 6 -3.54 9.69 -3.79
C LEU A 6 -4.63 10.38 -4.61
N ASN A 7 -4.79 9.98 -5.86
CA ASN A 7 -5.97 10.31 -6.65
C ASN A 7 -7.05 9.24 -6.42
N GLU A 8 -7.95 9.48 -5.46
CA GLU A 8 -8.96 8.48 -5.07
C GLU A 8 -9.92 8.12 -6.22
N GLU A 9 -10.24 9.04 -7.12
CA GLU A 9 -11.12 8.76 -8.26
C GLU A 9 -10.44 7.80 -9.24
N ALA A 10 -9.21 8.13 -9.68
CA ALA A 10 -8.44 7.26 -10.56
C ALA A 10 -8.12 5.90 -9.91
N ALA A 11 -7.85 5.90 -8.60
CA ALA A 11 -7.63 4.68 -7.83
C ALA A 11 -8.87 3.80 -7.82
N ARG A 12 -10.07 4.36 -7.64
CA ARG A 12 -11.34 3.61 -7.64
C ARG A 12 -11.60 2.97 -8.99
N ASP A 13 -11.41 3.71 -10.08
CA ASP A 13 -11.58 3.18 -11.44
C ASP A 13 -10.60 2.06 -11.75
N TRP A 14 -9.34 2.23 -11.34
CA TRP A 14 -8.31 1.21 -11.49
C TRP A 14 -8.61 -0.04 -10.67
N VAL A 15 -8.93 0.07 -9.38
CA VAL A 15 -9.26 -1.08 -8.53
C VAL A 15 -10.51 -1.79 -9.04
N THR A 16 -11.53 -1.05 -9.50
CA THR A 16 -12.72 -1.65 -10.11
C THR A 16 -12.34 -2.50 -11.33
N SER A 17 -11.41 -2.00 -12.16
CA SER A 17 -10.91 -2.74 -13.32
C SER A 17 -10.10 -3.98 -12.92
N LEU A 18 -9.34 -3.92 -11.83
CA LEU A 18 -8.65 -5.08 -11.26
C LEU A 18 -9.63 -6.16 -10.83
N ILE A 19 -10.67 -5.78 -10.09
CA ILE A 19 -11.71 -6.71 -9.62
C ILE A 19 -12.41 -7.35 -10.81
N VAL A 20 -12.86 -6.57 -11.78
CA VAL A 20 -13.51 -7.12 -13.00
C VAL A 20 -12.59 -8.11 -13.71
N THR A 21 -11.30 -7.82 -13.80
CA THR A 21 -10.32 -8.72 -14.43
C THR A 21 -10.14 -10.01 -13.64
N TYR A 22 -10.06 -9.92 -12.32
CA TYR A 22 -9.91 -11.08 -11.43
C TYR A 22 -11.15 -11.98 -11.47
N GLU A 23 -12.34 -11.41 -11.31
CA GLU A 23 -13.61 -12.13 -11.33
C GLU A 23 -13.85 -12.82 -12.69
N LEU A 24 -13.54 -12.15 -13.81
CA LEU A 24 -13.65 -12.76 -15.14
C LEU A 24 -12.62 -13.87 -15.37
N ALA A 25 -11.44 -13.79 -14.76
CA ALA A 25 -10.43 -14.84 -14.84
C ALA A 25 -10.87 -16.07 -14.03
N ASP A 26 -11.49 -15.88 -12.86
CA ASP A 26 -12.00 -16.97 -12.02
C ASP A 26 -13.17 -17.73 -12.69
N LEU A 27 -14.08 -16.99 -13.35
CA LEU A 27 -15.21 -17.58 -14.08
C LEU A 27 -14.79 -18.38 -15.32
N ASN A 28 -13.68 -18.01 -15.96
CA ASN A 28 -13.16 -18.66 -17.17
C ASN A 28 -12.12 -19.74 -16.82
N THR A 29 -12.53 -20.76 -16.07
CA THR A 29 -11.73 -21.95 -15.67
C THR A 29 -11.31 -22.85 -16.85
N SER A 30 -10.98 -22.27 -18.01
CA SER A 30 -10.27 -22.88 -19.12
C SER A 30 -9.16 -21.94 -19.59
N ARG A 31 -7.95 -22.17 -19.05
CA ARG A 31 -6.59 -21.89 -19.56
C ARG A 31 -6.39 -20.65 -20.46
N ASP A 32 -5.59 -19.72 -19.94
CA ASP A 32 -4.66 -18.80 -20.63
C ASP A 32 -4.76 -17.31 -20.25
N LEU A 33 -5.56 -16.95 -19.24
CA LEU A 33 -5.37 -15.69 -18.54
C LEU A 33 -4.38 -15.93 -17.40
N SER A 34 -3.09 -15.90 -17.72
CA SER A 34 -2.06 -15.76 -16.69
C SER A 34 -2.23 -14.38 -16.05
N VAL A 35 -3.12 -14.26 -15.06
CA VAL A 35 -3.09 -13.13 -14.14
C VAL A 35 -1.69 -13.16 -13.55
N SER A 36 -0.86 -12.21 -13.95
CA SER A 36 0.52 -12.13 -13.48
C SER A 36 0.49 -12.16 -11.96
N THR A 37 1.32 -13.01 -11.34
CA THR A 37 1.47 -13.09 -9.88
C THR A 37 1.95 -11.77 -9.26
N SER A 38 2.23 -10.76 -10.09
CA SER A 38 2.59 -9.40 -9.69
C SER A 38 1.38 -8.50 -9.43
N MET A 39 0.18 -8.83 -9.90
CA MET A 39 -1.03 -8.00 -9.74
C MET A 39 -1.78 -8.41 -8.47
N PRO A 40 -2.36 -7.44 -7.73
CA PRO A 40 -3.15 -7.76 -6.54
C PRO A 40 -4.41 -8.54 -6.92
N GLN A 41 -4.68 -9.63 -6.18
CA GLN A 41 -5.83 -10.51 -6.37
C GLN A 41 -6.99 -10.03 -5.50
N ILE A 42 -7.69 -9.00 -5.97
CA ILE A 42 -8.80 -8.36 -5.26
C ILE A 42 -10.12 -8.78 -5.92
N GLY A 43 -10.98 -9.46 -5.16
CA GLY A 43 -12.36 -9.74 -5.53
C GLY A 43 -13.35 -8.72 -4.94
N MET A 44 -14.63 -8.86 -5.27
CA MET A 44 -15.69 -7.98 -4.76
C MET A 44 -15.88 -8.08 -3.23
N ASP A 45 -15.63 -9.26 -2.67
CA ASP A 45 -15.73 -9.58 -1.24
C ASP A 45 -14.38 -9.52 -0.52
N TRP A 46 -13.32 -9.11 -1.21
CA TRP A 46 -11.97 -9.07 -0.64
C TRP A 46 -11.93 -8.22 0.63
N GLN A 47 -11.36 -8.80 1.69
CA GLN A 47 -11.19 -8.12 2.97
C GLN A 47 -9.73 -8.18 3.45
N PRO A 48 -9.04 -7.04 3.59
CA PRO A 48 -7.61 -6.99 3.93
C PRO A 48 -7.20 -7.69 5.23
N ARG A 49 -8.11 -7.78 6.20
CA ARG A 49 -7.83 -8.39 7.52
C ARG A 49 -7.89 -9.92 7.52
N GLU A 50 -8.36 -10.55 6.44
CA GLU A 50 -8.42 -12.00 6.38
C GLU A 50 -7.02 -12.63 6.35
N PRO A 51 -6.85 -13.85 6.88
CA PRO A 51 -5.57 -14.55 6.81
C PRO A 51 -5.12 -14.76 5.35
N GLY A 52 -3.82 -14.53 5.08
CA GLY A 52 -3.24 -14.76 3.75
C GLY A 52 -3.35 -13.59 2.77
N GLN A 53 -3.77 -12.41 3.23
CA GLN A 53 -3.96 -11.21 2.39
C GLN A 53 -2.73 -10.29 2.31
N GLU A 54 -1.64 -10.63 3.02
CA GLU A 54 -0.43 -9.81 3.13
C GLU A 54 0.17 -9.48 1.77
N ASP A 55 0.34 -10.51 0.93
CA ASP A 55 0.92 -10.38 -0.41
C ASP A 55 0.02 -9.55 -1.34
N THR A 56 -1.31 -9.67 -1.19
CA THR A 56 -2.30 -8.90 -1.95
C THR A 56 -2.22 -7.42 -1.59
N ILE A 57 -2.11 -7.10 -0.30
CA ILE A 57 -2.00 -5.72 0.20
C ILE A 57 -0.65 -5.12 -0.22
N ALA A 58 0.44 -5.85 -0.06
CA ALA A 58 1.76 -5.41 -0.50
C ALA A 58 1.80 -5.15 -2.02
N SER A 59 1.19 -6.03 -2.80
CA SER A 59 1.07 -5.87 -4.25
C SER A 59 0.17 -4.69 -4.63
N LEU A 60 -0.92 -4.44 -3.90
CA LEU A 60 -1.81 -3.29 -4.13
C LEU A 60 -1.04 -1.97 -3.96
N VAL A 61 -0.32 -1.80 -2.85
CA VAL A 61 0.46 -0.58 -2.56
C VAL A 61 1.56 -0.37 -3.59
N ARG A 62 2.28 -1.44 -3.96
CA ARG A 62 3.33 -1.38 -4.98
C ARG A 62 2.76 -1.02 -6.36
N CYS A 63 1.74 -1.75 -6.82
CA CYS A 63 1.17 -1.51 -8.15
C CYS A 63 0.54 -0.12 -8.26
N ALA A 64 -0.05 0.43 -7.19
CA ALA A 64 -0.60 1.78 -7.21
C ALA A 64 0.47 2.86 -7.44
N GLN A 65 1.72 2.64 -7.01
CA GLN A 65 2.86 3.52 -7.29
C GLN A 65 3.35 3.40 -8.74
N ASP A 66 3.25 2.21 -9.33
CA ASP A 66 3.61 1.98 -10.73
C ASP A 66 2.57 2.54 -11.72
N GLN A 67 1.34 2.80 -11.25
CA GLN A 67 0.27 3.35 -12.09
C GLN A 67 0.34 4.89 -12.18
N PRO A 68 0.45 5.46 -13.39
CA PRO A 68 0.46 6.89 -13.58
C PRO A 68 -0.79 7.57 -13.00
N GLY A 69 -0.59 8.49 -12.07
CA GLY A 69 -1.65 9.33 -11.52
C GLY A 69 -2.54 8.66 -10.46
N ILE A 70 -2.18 7.48 -9.95
CA ILE A 70 -2.87 6.84 -8.82
C ILE A 70 -2.23 7.26 -7.49
N LEU A 71 -1.07 6.69 -7.16
CA LEU A 71 -0.29 7.07 -5.98
C LEU A 71 0.98 7.75 -6.48
N MET A 72 1.06 9.06 -6.28
CA MET A 72 2.16 9.89 -6.75
C MET A 72 3.13 10.18 -5.61
N SER A 73 4.42 10.00 -5.86
CA SER A 73 5.53 10.32 -4.98
C SER A 73 6.70 10.92 -5.78
N ALA A 74 7.79 11.29 -5.11
CA ALA A 74 9.06 11.56 -5.79
C ALA A 74 9.70 10.26 -6.28
N GLU A 75 10.44 10.29 -7.39
CA GLU A 75 11.05 9.11 -8.03
C GLU A 75 11.99 8.33 -7.08
N GLU A 76 12.64 9.03 -6.16
CA GLU A 76 13.58 8.44 -5.22
C GLU A 76 12.90 7.88 -3.97
N VAL A 77 11.56 7.89 -3.88
CA VAL A 77 10.83 7.51 -2.67
C VAL A 77 9.69 6.54 -2.96
N GLU A 78 9.66 5.45 -2.19
CA GLU A 78 8.66 4.39 -2.28
C GLU A 78 8.01 4.15 -0.90
N VAL A 79 6.72 3.81 -0.90
CA VAL A 79 6.01 3.27 0.25
C VAL A 79 5.84 1.76 0.11
N ALA A 80 6.11 1.03 1.18
CA ALA A 80 5.85 -0.41 1.28
C ALA A 80 5.09 -0.73 2.57
N ILE A 81 4.63 -1.96 2.69
CA ILE A 81 4.03 -2.49 3.91
C ILE A 81 4.74 -3.80 4.26
N GLU A 82 5.02 -3.98 5.55
CA GLU A 82 5.61 -5.19 6.11
C GLU A 82 4.68 -5.74 7.19
N PHE A 83 4.47 -7.05 7.16
CA PHE A 83 3.68 -7.78 8.16
C PHE A 83 4.63 -8.55 9.08
N VAL A 84 4.37 -8.49 10.38
CA VAL A 84 5.15 -9.15 11.42
C VAL A 84 4.23 -10.11 12.16
N ASP A 85 4.55 -11.39 12.07
CA ASP A 85 3.93 -12.45 12.87
C ASP A 85 4.81 -12.70 14.10
N ASP A 86 4.34 -12.28 15.27
CA ASP A 86 5.01 -12.54 16.55
C ASP A 86 4.41 -13.73 17.33
N GLY A 87 3.46 -14.45 16.72
CA GLY A 87 2.83 -15.65 17.26
C GLY A 87 1.59 -15.43 18.13
N ASP A 88 1.32 -14.20 18.59
CA ASP A 88 0.13 -13.87 19.40
C ASP A 88 -0.78 -12.83 18.72
N ASP A 89 -0.21 -11.81 18.07
CA ASP A 89 -0.96 -10.75 17.38
C ASP A 89 -0.28 -10.36 16.06
N TRP A 90 -1.00 -10.52 14.94
CA TRP A 90 -0.48 -10.10 13.64
C TRP A 90 -0.45 -8.57 13.57
N SER A 91 0.72 -8.01 13.26
CA SER A 91 0.91 -6.58 13.12
C SER A 91 1.50 -6.21 11.77
N TYR A 92 1.36 -4.95 11.38
CA TYR A 92 1.91 -4.40 10.16
C TYR A 92 2.50 -3.01 10.39
N HIS A 93 3.44 -2.65 9.52
CA HIS A 93 4.06 -1.34 9.48
C HIS A 93 4.13 -0.88 8.03
N PHE A 94 3.76 0.36 7.76
CA PHE A 94 4.18 1.02 6.52
C PHE A 94 5.64 1.45 6.64
N LEU A 95 6.37 1.27 5.55
CA LEU A 95 7.75 1.64 5.37
C LEU A 95 7.84 2.78 4.35
N LEU A 96 8.70 3.76 4.62
CA LEU A 96 9.12 4.79 3.67
C LEU A 96 10.57 4.52 3.26
N HIS A 97 10.78 4.15 2.00
CA HIS A 97 12.11 3.94 1.44
C HIS A 97 12.54 5.18 0.66
N VAL A 98 13.58 5.87 1.13
CA VAL A 98 14.27 6.92 0.38
C VAL A 98 15.52 6.29 -0.23
N ARG A 99 15.66 6.30 -1.55
CA ARG A 99 16.74 5.63 -2.29
C ARG A 99 17.93 6.54 -2.59
N ALA A 100 17.70 7.85 -2.70
CA ALA A 100 18.74 8.84 -2.96
C ALA A 100 18.45 10.17 -2.22
N PRO A 101 19.48 10.96 -1.87
CA PRO A 101 20.91 10.73 -2.12
C PRO A 101 21.55 9.67 -1.21
N VAL A 102 20.89 9.27 -0.12
CA VAL A 102 21.32 8.20 0.78
C VAL A 102 20.15 7.26 0.99
N SER A 103 20.42 5.95 0.97
CA SER A 103 19.38 4.95 1.21
C SER A 103 19.00 4.93 2.69
N VAL A 104 17.73 5.25 3.00
CA VAL A 104 17.16 5.23 4.35
C VAL A 104 15.78 4.59 4.28
N THR A 105 15.49 3.72 5.24
CA THR A 105 14.14 3.18 5.46
C THR A 105 13.62 3.65 6.80
N LEU A 106 12.42 4.23 6.80
CA LEU A 106 11.70 4.56 8.04
C LEU A 106 10.50 3.65 8.17
N ALA A 107 10.32 3.05 9.34
CA ALA A 107 9.12 2.31 9.67
C ALA A 107 8.16 3.18 10.48
N SER A 108 6.88 3.07 10.18
CA SER A 108 5.82 3.54 11.09
C SER A 108 5.76 2.67 12.35
N PRO A 109 5.14 3.14 13.44
CA PRO A 109 4.84 2.29 14.59
C PRO A 109 3.98 1.08 14.17
N PRO A 110 4.14 -0.08 14.83
CA PRO A 110 3.30 -1.25 14.57
C PRO A 110 1.83 -0.92 14.75
N LYS A 111 0.99 -1.46 13.86
CA LYS A 111 -0.46 -1.51 14.02
C LYS A 111 -0.91 -2.96 13.93
N GLU A 112 -1.87 -3.34 14.76
CA GLU A 112 -2.48 -4.66 14.67
C GLU A 112 -3.28 -4.79 13.36
N VAL A 113 -3.22 -5.95 12.70
CA VAL A 113 -3.93 -6.22 11.44
C VAL A 113 -5.44 -6.03 11.57
N ARG A 114 -6.03 -6.21 12.75
CA ARG A 114 -7.46 -5.90 12.97
C ARG A 114 -7.85 -4.44 12.71
N HIS A 115 -6.88 -3.52 12.66
CA HIS A 115 -7.09 -2.11 12.35
C HIS A 115 -6.82 -1.76 10.89
N ILE A 116 -6.47 -2.74 10.05
CA ILE A 116 -6.34 -2.51 8.62
C ILE A 116 -7.75 -2.39 8.02
N THR A 117 -8.12 -1.18 7.61
CA THR A 117 -9.46 -0.81 7.12
C THR A 117 -10.61 -0.96 8.15
N GLU A 118 -11.77 -0.40 7.85
CA GLU A 118 -12.98 -0.62 8.64
C GLU A 118 -13.54 -2.05 8.46
N ASP A 119 -14.16 -2.60 9.50
CA ASP A 119 -14.81 -3.92 9.49
C ASP A 119 -15.84 -4.13 8.36
N SER A 120 -16.45 -3.03 7.91
CA SER A 120 -17.45 -2.99 6.83
C SER A 120 -16.88 -2.70 5.45
N ALA A 121 -15.57 -2.44 5.33
CA ALA A 121 -14.93 -2.16 4.05
C ALA A 121 -14.60 -3.47 3.33
N PHE A 122 -14.98 -3.55 2.05
CA PHE A 122 -14.72 -4.70 1.17
C PHE A 122 -14.35 -4.22 -0.24
N GLY A 123 -13.66 -5.08 -0.99
CA GLY A 123 -13.35 -4.89 -2.40
C GLY A 123 -12.73 -3.52 -2.68
N VAL A 124 -13.40 -2.70 -3.50
CA VAL A 124 -12.92 -1.36 -3.87
C VAL A 124 -12.71 -0.47 -2.65
N ASP A 125 -13.68 -0.40 -1.73
CA ASP A 125 -13.59 0.55 -0.61
C ASP A 125 -12.45 0.19 0.34
N ALA A 126 -12.27 -1.11 0.63
CA ALA A 126 -11.14 -1.58 1.40
C ALA A 126 -9.79 -1.25 0.73
N ALA A 127 -9.68 -1.44 -0.59
CA ALA A 127 -8.46 -1.11 -1.32
C ALA A 127 -8.11 0.38 -1.25
N ILE A 128 -9.12 1.24 -1.39
CA ILE A 128 -8.93 2.69 -1.27
C ILE A 128 -8.51 3.07 0.14
N GLU A 129 -9.08 2.46 1.17
CA GLU A 129 -8.67 2.71 2.56
C GLU A 129 -7.21 2.32 2.81
N VAL A 130 -6.75 1.17 2.32
CA VAL A 130 -5.34 0.76 2.38
C VAL A 130 -4.44 1.80 1.70
N LEU A 131 -4.78 2.21 0.46
CA LEU A 131 -3.98 3.20 -0.28
C LEU A 131 -3.97 4.56 0.41
N ARG A 132 -5.09 4.95 1.02
CA ARG A 132 -5.20 6.20 1.78
C ARG A 132 -4.31 6.14 3.01
N GLU A 133 -4.35 5.05 3.76
CA GLU A 133 -3.51 4.86 4.95
C GLU A 133 -2.01 4.84 4.59
N ALA A 134 -1.64 4.14 3.50
CA ALA A 134 -0.29 4.12 2.97
C ALA A 134 0.21 5.54 2.65
N THR A 135 -0.60 6.30 1.93
CA THR A 135 -0.31 7.70 1.56
C THR A 135 -0.13 8.60 2.78
N GLN A 136 -1.07 8.55 3.72
CA GLN A 136 -1.03 9.36 4.94
C GLN A 136 0.17 9.01 5.82
N THR A 137 0.49 7.72 5.94
CA THR A 137 1.60 7.25 6.75
C THR A 137 2.94 7.60 6.11
N ALA A 138 3.07 7.45 4.79
CA ALA A 138 4.26 7.87 4.04
C ALA A 138 4.52 9.38 4.19
N GLU A 139 3.49 10.20 4.10
CA GLU A 139 3.60 11.65 4.30
C GLU A 139 4.03 12.01 5.72
N ALA A 140 3.44 11.36 6.75
CA ALA A 140 3.84 11.56 8.13
C ALA A 140 5.30 11.13 8.41
N LEU A 141 5.76 10.02 7.80
CA LEU A 141 7.16 9.59 7.88
C LEU A 141 8.10 10.56 7.17
N ARG A 142 7.69 11.12 6.03
CA ARG A 142 8.44 12.13 5.28
C ARG A 142 8.62 13.40 6.09
N GLU A 143 7.56 13.88 6.74
CA GLU A 143 7.63 15.05 7.62
C GLU A 143 8.55 14.82 8.81
N ARG A 144 8.48 13.64 9.45
CA ARG A 144 9.39 13.27 10.55
C ARG A 144 10.85 13.21 10.11
N LEU A 145 11.12 12.65 8.93
CA LEU A 145 12.47 12.64 8.35
C LEU A 145 12.97 14.07 8.09
N GLY A 146 12.12 14.93 7.53
CA GLY A 146 12.46 16.34 7.31
C GLY A 146 12.82 17.06 8.61
N ALA A 147 12.00 16.89 9.65
CA ALA A 147 12.26 17.47 10.96
C ALA A 147 13.56 16.94 11.60
N PHE A 148 13.84 15.64 11.45
CA PHE A 148 15.09 15.04 11.92
C PHE A 148 16.32 15.63 11.20
N VAL A 149 16.27 15.73 9.86
CA VAL A 149 17.36 16.31 9.06
C VAL A 149 17.61 17.77 9.44
N GLU A 150 16.55 18.56 9.64
CA GLU A 150 16.66 19.95 10.10
C GLU A 150 17.27 20.05 11.51
N ALA A 151 16.90 19.15 12.43
CA ALA A 151 17.45 19.12 13.77
C ALA A 151 18.94 18.75 13.75
N ALA A 152 19.31 17.71 13.01
CA ALA A 152 20.69 17.25 12.87
C ALA A 152 21.61 18.31 12.23
N ALA A 153 21.09 19.12 11.30
CA ALA A 153 21.83 20.22 10.69
C ALA A 153 22.08 21.42 11.62
N ARG A 154 21.38 21.50 12.77
CA ARG A 154 21.50 22.57 13.77
C ARG A 154 22.44 22.21 14.93
N GLU A 155 22.86 20.95 15.06
CA GLU A 155 23.85 20.54 16.05
C GLU A 155 25.27 20.91 15.54
N PRO A 156 26.02 21.77 16.27
CA PRO A 156 27.35 22.25 15.88
C PRO A 156 28.48 21.23 16.11
#